data_AF-X1MAR2-F1
#
_entry.id   AF-X1MAR2-F1
#
_cell.length_a   1.000
_cell.length_b   1.000
_cell.length_c   1.000
_cell.angle_alpha   90.00
_cell.angle_beta   90.00
_cell.angle_gamma   90.00
#
_symmetry.space_group_name_H-M   'P 1'
#
loop_
_entity.id
_entity.type
_entity.pdbx_description
1 polymer ?
#
loop_
_entity_poly.entity_id
_entity_poly.type
_entity_poly.pdbx_seq_one_letter_code
_entity_poly.pdbx_strand_id
1 'polypeptide(L)'
;TAQRIDRLAKDIGLPSIAVVGNRIRSQAEKEFLISSLPRFKFLGFIPYDQALIDADLANLPILDSSQQVADAVRNIYQTLLHSAQAPSTIN
;
A
#
# COMPACT_ATOMS: atom_id res chain seq x y z
N THR A 1 0.68 15.22 4.33
CA THR A 1 1.78 14.63 3.53
C THR A 1 1.33 14.04 2.20
N ALA A 2 0.35 13.12 2.16
CA ALA A 2 -0.09 12.49 0.90
C ALA A 2 -0.53 13.47 -0.21
N GLN A 3 -1.26 14.53 0.11
CA GLN A 3 -1.62 15.55 -0.88
C GLN A 3 -0.42 16.31 -1.46
N ARG A 4 0.65 16.49 -0.68
CA ARG A 4 1.89 17.11 -1.17
C ARG A 4 2.61 16.19 -2.14
N ILE A 5 2.61 14.88 -1.86
CA ILE A 5 3.17 13.86 -2.76
C ILE A 5 2.38 13.83 -4.07
N ASP A 6 1.05 13.87 -4.03
CA ASP A 6 0.20 13.95 -5.23
C ASP A 6 0.51 15.20 -6.09
N ARG A 7 0.73 16.35 -5.46
CA ARG A 7 1.15 17.56 -6.17
C ARG A 7 2.50 17.38 -6.85
N LEU A 8 3.51 16.91 -6.11
CA LEU A 8 4.86 16.69 -6.66
C LEU A 8 4.86 15.66 -7.79
N ALA A 9 4.08 14.60 -7.66
CA ALA A 9 3.92 13.58 -8.68
C ALA A 9 3.27 14.15 -9.95
N LYS A 10 2.28 15.03 -9.83
CA LYS A 10 1.70 15.76 -10.96
C LYS A 10 2.71 16.70 -11.62
N ASP A 11 3.53 17.39 -10.83
CA ASP A 11 4.54 18.31 -11.34
C ASP A 11 5.60 17.59 -12.19
N ILE A 12 5.88 16.32 -11.92
CA ILE A 12 6.81 15.48 -12.71
C ILE A 12 6.11 14.61 -13.76
N GLY A 13 4.79 14.77 -13.95
CA GLY A 13 4.02 14.05 -14.97
C GLY A 13 3.76 12.57 -14.66
N LEU A 14 3.73 12.16 -13.39
CA LEU A 14 3.35 10.81 -12.99
C LEU A 14 1.81 10.66 -13.01
N PRO A 15 1.22 9.92 -13.97
CA PRO A 15 -0.22 9.95 -14.23
C PRO A 15 -1.02 9.09 -13.24
N SER A 16 -0.37 8.10 -12.62
CA SER A 16 -1.03 7.08 -11.80
C SER A 16 -0.37 7.00 -10.43
N ILE A 17 -1.14 7.33 -9.40
CA ILE A 17 -0.71 7.23 -8.00
C ILE A 17 -1.71 6.36 -7.26
N ALA A 18 -1.19 5.44 -6.45
CA ALA A 18 -1.98 4.63 -5.56
C ALA A 18 -1.30 4.55 -4.19
N VAL A 19 -2.08 4.22 -3.16
CA VAL A 19 -1.63 4.25 -1.76
C VAL A 19 -1.67 2.85 -1.17
N VAL A 20 -0.66 2.51 -0.38
CA VAL A 20 -0.64 1.32 0.47
C VAL A 20 -0.60 1.80 1.92
N GLY A 21 -1.57 1.37 2.73
CA GLY A 21 -1.55 1.67 4.16
C GLY A 21 -0.67 0.65 4.88
N ASN A 22 0.53 1.07 5.30
CA ASN A 22 1.47 0.19 5.99
C ASN A 22 1.34 0.28 7.52
N ARG A 23 1.68 -0.80 8.23
CA ARG A 23 1.71 -0.91 9.70
C ARG A 23 0.37 -0.67 10.39
N ILE A 24 -0.72 -1.15 9.80
CA ILE A 24 -2.07 -0.97 10.35
C ILE A 24 -2.27 -1.86 11.58
N ARG A 25 -2.60 -1.27 12.72
CA ARG A 25 -2.79 -1.97 14.00
C ARG A 25 -4.24 -2.24 14.33
N SER A 26 -5.16 -1.48 13.75
CA SER A 26 -6.59 -1.60 14.04
C SER A 26 -7.47 -1.22 12.84
N GLN A 27 -8.72 -1.69 12.89
CA GLN A 27 -9.73 -1.32 11.91
C GLN A 27 -10.05 0.18 11.95
N ALA A 28 -10.03 0.81 13.13
CA ALA A 28 -10.24 2.26 13.27
C ALA A 28 -9.13 3.07 12.57
N GLU A 29 -7.87 2.62 12.65
CA GLU A 29 -6.75 3.26 11.95
C GLU A 29 -6.91 3.15 10.43
N LYS A 30 -7.34 1.98 9.94
CA LYS A 30 -7.64 1.78 8.52
C LYS A 30 -8.74 2.74 8.04
N GLU A 31 -9.84 2.83 8.79
CA GLU A 31 -10.97 3.72 8.46
C GLU A 31 -10.57 5.19 8.49
N PHE A 32 -9.76 5.59 9.47
CA PHE A 32 -9.21 6.94 9.54
C PHE A 32 -8.35 7.29 8.32
N LEU A 33 -7.51 6.36 7.83
CA LEU A 33 -6.70 6.59 6.64
C LEU A 33 -7.55 6.72 5.38
N ILE A 34 -8.59 5.89 5.24
CA ILE A 34 -9.53 5.94 4.11
C ILE A 34 -10.28 7.27 4.12
N SER A 35 -10.80 7.69 5.27
CA SER A 35 -11.57 8.94 5.39
C SER A 35 -10.71 10.19 5.23
N SER A 36 -9.45 10.14 5.62
CA SER A 36 -8.50 11.25 5.47
C SER A 36 -8.02 11.44 4.03
N LEU A 37 -8.09 10.40 3.20
CA LEU A 37 -7.57 10.39 1.83
C LEU A 37 -8.63 9.93 0.81
N PRO A 38 -9.81 10.57 0.75
CA PRO A 38 -10.95 10.10 -0.06
C PRO A 38 -10.71 10.15 -1.57
N ARG A 39 -9.70 10.90 -2.02
CA ARG A 39 -9.31 11.03 -3.43
C ARG A 39 -8.25 10.03 -3.87
N PHE A 40 -7.69 9.27 -2.93
CA PHE A 40 -6.63 8.31 -3.23
C PHE A 40 -7.20 6.90 -3.32
N LYS A 41 -6.71 6.13 -4.30
CA LYS A 41 -7.00 4.72 -4.41
C LYS A 41 -6.06 3.94 -3.52
N PHE A 42 -6.60 3.30 -2.48
CA PHE A 42 -5.85 2.33 -1.69
C PHE A 42 -5.79 0.99 -2.42
N LEU A 43 -4.59 0.44 -2.61
CA LEU A 43 -4.41 -0.90 -3.18
C LEU A 43 -4.54 -1.99 -2.11
N GLY A 44 -4.34 -1.63 -0.86
CA GLY A 44 -4.48 -2.53 0.28
C GLY A 44 -3.78 -2.00 1.52
N PHE A 45 -3.79 -2.84 2.55
CA PHE A 45 -3.30 -2.51 3.87
C PHE A 45 -2.42 -3.65 4.37
N ILE A 46 -1.24 -3.32 4.88
CA ILE A 46 -0.31 -4.27 5.48
C ILE A 46 -0.48 -4.17 7.00
N PRO A 47 -0.87 -5.26 7.68
CA PRO A 47 -1.05 -5.24 9.12
C PRO A 47 0.30 -5.07 9.83
N TYR A 48 0.24 -4.54 11.05
CA TYR A 48 1.37 -4.60 11.97
C TYR A 48 1.52 -6.02 12.50
N ASP A 49 2.68 -6.62 12.30
CA ASP A 49 3.01 -7.95 12.81
C ASP A 49 4.37 -7.90 13.53
N GLN A 50 4.40 -8.39 14.76
CA GLN A 50 5.61 -8.42 15.58
C GLN A 50 6.64 -9.41 15.03
N ALA A 51 6.21 -10.53 14.44
CA ALA A 51 7.12 -11.52 13.84
C ALA A 51 7.94 -10.92 12.69
N LEU A 52 7.36 -9.95 11.97
CA LEU A 52 8.05 -9.21 10.91
C LEU A 52 9.20 -8.36 11.47
N ILE A 53 8.97 -7.72 12.62
CA ILE A 53 9.93 -6.85 13.29
C ILE A 53 11.05 -7.70 13.90
N ASP A 54 10.69 -8.79 14.57
CA ASP A 54 11.66 -9.68 15.20
C ASP A 54 12.58 -10.32 14.15
N ALA A 55 12.04 -10.70 12.99
CA ALA A 55 12.83 -11.21 11.87
C ALA A 55 13.76 -10.16 11.27
N ASP A 56 13.28 -8.92 11.07
CA ASP A 56 14.10 -7.80 10.59
C ASP A 56 15.27 -7.53 11.56
N LEU A 57 15.00 -7.50 12.87
CA LEU A 57 16.03 -7.34 13.91
C LEU A 57 17.02 -8.52 13.95
N ALA A 58 16.55 -9.74 13.65
CA ALA A 58 17.38 -10.94 13.58
C ALA A 58 18.11 -11.12 12.25
N ASN A 59 17.98 -10.19 11.30
CA ASN A 59 18.47 -10.32 9.92
C ASN A 59 17.98 -11.60 9.21
N LEU A 60 16.76 -12.03 9.51
CA LEU A 60 16.11 -13.19 8.91
C LEU A 60 15.20 -12.77 7.74
N PRO A 61 14.94 -13.67 6.78
CA PRO A 61 14.05 -13.37 5.65
C PRO A 61 12.63 -13.01 6.09
N ILE A 62 12.24 -11.77 5.83
CA ILE A 62 10.97 -11.16 6.28
C ILE A 62 9.74 -11.77 5.58
N LEU A 63 9.92 -12.24 4.35
CA LEU A 63 8.83 -12.80 3.52
C LEU A 63 8.20 -14.07 4.12
N ASP A 64 8.98 -14.84 4.87
CA ASP A 64 8.53 -16.10 5.48
C ASP A 64 8.09 -15.93 6.94
N SER A 65 8.30 -14.74 7.51
CA SER A 65 8.07 -14.46 8.93
C SER A 65 6.61 -14.22 9.29
N SER A 66 5.77 -13.86 8.31
CA SER A 66 4.34 -13.61 8.53
C SER A 66 3.52 -13.96 7.29
N GLN A 67 2.69 -15.00 7.43
CA GLN A 67 1.72 -15.38 6.39
C GLN A 67 0.69 -14.26 6.15
N GLN A 68 0.24 -13.60 7.22
CA GLN A 68 -0.75 -12.53 7.11
C GLN A 68 -0.23 -11.34 6.29
N VAL A 69 1.03 -10.93 6.53
CA VAL A 69 1.69 -9.88 5.75
C VAL A 69 1.94 -10.35 4.32
N ALA A 70 2.42 -11.58 4.13
CA ALA A 70 2.66 -12.14 2.80
C ALA A 70 1.38 -12.16 1.95
N ASP A 71 0.25 -12.55 2.53
CA ASP A 71 -1.05 -12.56 1.85
C ASP A 71 -1.55 -11.15 1.54
N ALA A 72 -1.39 -10.20 2.49
CA ALA A 72 -1.72 -8.80 2.24
C ALA A 72 -0.91 -8.23 1.06
N VAL A 73 0.39 -8.49 1.01
CA VAL A 73 1.28 -8.07 -0.08
C VAL A 73 0.89 -8.73 -1.40
N ARG A 74 0.57 -10.03 -1.39
CA ARG A 74 0.09 -10.75 -2.58
C ARG A 74 -1.20 -10.15 -3.13
N ASN A 75 -2.15 -9.81 -2.27
CA ASN A 75 -3.41 -9.16 -2.67
C ASN A 75 -3.17 -7.75 -3.24
N ILE A 76 -2.27 -6.97 -2.64
CA ILE A 76 -1.86 -5.65 -3.16
C ILE A 76 -1.24 -5.80 -4.55
N TYR A 77 -0.35 -6.78 -4.74
CA TYR A 77 0.29 -7.07 -6.02
C TYR A 77 -0.72 -7.42 -7.10
N GLN A 78 -1.67 -8.31 -6.80
CA GLN A 78 -2.76 -8.65 -7.73
C GLN A 78 -3.62 -7.42 -8.08
N THR A 79 -3.97 -6.61 -7.08
CA THR A 79 -4.74 -5.38 -7.30
C THR A 79 -3.97 -4.39 -8.19
N LEU A 80 -2.66 -4.27 -7.99
CA LEU A 80 -1.79 -3.44 -8.81
C LEU A 80 -1.76 -3.93 -10.26
N LEU A 81 -1.54 -5.23 -10.49
CA LEU A 81 -1.54 -5.82 -11.83
C LEU A 81 -2.84 -5.55 -12.59
N HIS A 82 -3.98 -5.80 -11.96
CA HIS A 82 -5.28 -5.51 -12.59
C HIS A 82 -5.46 -4.02 -12.90
N SER A 83 -4.94 -3.14 -12.03
CA SER A 83 -5.02 -1.69 -12.26
C SER A 83 -4.09 -1.18 -13.35
N ALA A 84 -2.97 -1.87 -13.58
CA ALA A 84 -2.00 -1.53 -14.63
C ALA A 84 -2.45 -2.02 -16.02
N GLN A 85 -3.36 -2.99 -16.10
CA GLN A 85 -3.90 -3.52 -17.36
C GLN A 85 -5.17 -2.80 -17.86
N ALA A 86 -5.67 -1.79 -17.15
CA ALA A 86 -6.72 -0.92 -17.69
C ALA A 86 -6.12 -0.11 -18.86
N PRO A 87 -6.71 -0.17 -20.08
CA PRO A 87 -6.13 0.45 -21.25
C PRO A 87 -6.05 1.96 -21.04
N SER A 88 -4.83 2.47 -21.14
CA SER A 88 -4.58 3.88 -21.42
C SER A 88 -5.18 4.20 -22.79
N THR A 89 -6.46 4.57 -22.80
CA THR A 89 -7.10 5.26 -23.93
C THR A 89 -6.45 6.63 -24.04
N ILE A 90 -5.32 6.67 -24.74
CA ILE A 90 -4.73 7.90 -25.27
C ILE A 90 -5.62 8.25 -26.47
N ASN A 91 -6.31 9.39 -26.35
CA ASN A 91 -7.09 10.03 -27.42
C ASN A 91 -6.24 10.33 -28.66
#